data_AF-A0A0D3AH65-F1
#
_entry.id   AF-A0A0D3AH65-F1
#
_cell.length_a   1.000
_cell.length_b   1.000
_cell.length_c   1.000
_cell.angle_alpha   90.00
_cell.angle_beta   90.00
_cell.angle_gamma   90.00
#
_symmetry.space_group_name_H-M   'P 1'
#
loop_
_entity.id
_entity.type
_entity.pdbx_description
1 polymer ?
#
loop_
_entity_poly.entity_id
_entity_poly.type
_entity_poly.pdbx_seq_one_letter_code
_entity_poly.pdbx_strand_id
1 'polypeptide(L)' 'IELFQPEILRFKIFEPVLLLGKHRFAGVDTRIRVNGGGHTSQVYAIRQS' A
#
# COMPACT_ATOMS: atom_id res chain seq x y z
N ILE A 1 -6.45 1.31 -3.94
CA ILE A 1 -5.44 2.20 -3.29
C ILE A 1 -5.63 3.67 -3.69
N GLU A 2 -6.10 3.96 -4.91
CA GLU A 2 -6.26 5.33 -5.43
C GLU A 2 -7.14 6.26 -4.58
N LEU A 3 -8.07 5.71 -3.81
CA LEU A 3 -8.95 6.46 -2.90
C LEU A 3 -8.35 6.67 -1.49
N PHE A 4 -7.12 6.23 -1.24
CA PHE A 4 -6.50 6.35 0.08
C PHE A 4 -6.28 7.83 0.47
N GLN A 5 -6.53 8.17 1.73
CA GLN A 5 -6.13 9.45 2.31
C GLN A 5 -5.27 9.20 3.56
N PRO A 6 -4.22 10.01 3.79
CA PRO A 6 -3.85 11.26 3.10
C PRO A 6 -3.07 11.04 1.79
N GLU A 7 -3.23 11.96 0.84
CA GLU A 7 -2.67 11.86 -0.51
C GLU A 7 -1.14 11.80 -0.54
N ILE A 8 -0.47 12.58 0.32
CA ILE A 8 1.00 12.61 0.41
C ILE A 8 1.62 11.24 0.72
N LEU A 9 0.88 10.35 1.37
CA LEU A 9 1.35 9.01 1.72
C LEU A 9 1.01 7.94 0.67
N ARG A 10 0.24 8.26 -0.38
CA ARG A 10 -0.14 7.28 -1.42
C ARG A 10 1.09 6.68 -2.09
N PHE A 11 2.10 7.50 -2.39
CA PHE A 11 3.30 7.02 -3.05
C PHE A 11 4.03 5.95 -2.23
N LYS A 12 4.02 6.06 -0.89
CA LYS A 12 4.63 5.08 0.01
C LYS A 12 3.97 3.71 -0.05
N ILE A 13 2.66 3.65 -0.32
CA ILE A 13 1.94 2.38 -0.49
C ILE A 13 2.34 1.70 -1.81
N PHE A 14 2.63 2.46 -2.86
CA PHE A 14 2.94 1.92 -4.19
C PHE A 14 4.39 1.48 -4.37
N GLU A 15 5.30 1.83 -3.46
CA GLU A 15 6.72 1.46 -3.56
C GLU A 15 6.98 -0.02 -3.90
N PRO A 16 6.40 -1.04 -3.24
CA PRO A 16 6.67 -2.44 -3.59
C PRO A 16 6.27 -2.79 -5.02
N VAL A 17 5.16 -2.24 -5.51
CA VAL A 17 4.68 -2.45 -6.89
C VAL A 17 5.57 -1.74 -7.91
N LEU A 18 6.07 -0.54 -7.58
CA LEU A 18 6.97 0.21 -8.45
C LEU A 18 8.37 -0.43 -8.50
N LEU A 19 8.86 -0.95 -7.38
CA LEU A 19 10.17 -1.59 -7.28
C LEU A 19 10.23 -2.95 -8.00
N LEU A 20 9.21 -3.80 -7.79
CA LEU A 20 9.16 -5.15 -8.36
C LEU A 20 8.48 -5.18 -9.74
N GLY A 21 7.77 -4.12 -10.09
CA GLY A 21 7.01 -3.97 -11.33
C GLY A 21 5.62 -4.63 -11.26
N LYS A 22 4.63 -3.96 -11.86
CA LYS A 22 3.22 -4.39 -11.89
C LYS A 22 3.01 -5.84 -12.39
N HIS A 23 3.85 -6.31 -13.31
CA HIS A 23 3.76 -7.65 -13.91
C HIS A 23 3.87 -8.78 -12.88
N ARG A 24 4.62 -8.57 -11.79
CA ARG A 24 4.76 -9.56 -10.70
C ARG A 24 3.48 -9.73 -9.88
N PHE A 25 2.59 -8.74 -9.92
CA PHE A 25 1.34 -8.71 -9.17
C PHE A 25 0.11 -8.97 -10.05
N ALA A 26 0.27 -9.18 -11.36
CA ALA A 26 -0.84 -9.26 -12.32
C ALA A 26 -1.81 -10.45 -12.09
N GLY A 27 -1.41 -11.46 -11.30
CA GLY A 27 -2.24 -12.61 -10.93
C GLY A 27 -2.60 -12.67 -9.44
N VAL A 28 -2.35 -11.61 -8.67
CA VAL A 28 -2.54 -11.59 -7.22
C VAL A 28 -3.62 -10.57 -6.85
N ASP A 29 -4.69 -11.01 -6.19
CA ASP A 29 -5.68 -10.14 -5.54
C ASP A 29 -5.28 -9.96 -4.07
N THR A 30 -4.85 -8.74 -3.70
CA THR A 30 -4.39 -8.41 -2.35
C THR A 30 -5.45 -7.61 -1.61
N ARG A 31 -5.94 -8.14 -0.48
CA ARG A 31 -6.90 -7.47 0.41
C ARG A 31 -6.29 -7.29 1.79
N ILE A 32 -6.10 -6.05 2.20
CA ILE A 32 -5.46 -5.70 3.48
C ILE A 32 -6.45 -4.91 4.34
N ARG A 33 -6.57 -5.30 5.61
CA ARG A 33 -7.33 -4.56 6.62
C ARG A 33 -6.38 -4.14 7.74
N VAL A 34 -6.21 -2.84 7.92
CA VAL A 34 -5.46 -2.24 9.03
C VAL A 34 -6.43 -1.58 9.99
N ASN A 35 -6.24 -1.78 11.30
CA ASN A 35 -7.04 -1.14 12.35
C ASN A 35 -6.11 -0.58 13.43
N GLY A 36 -6.48 0.55 14.03
CA GLY A 36 -5.65 1.24 15.04
C GLY A 36 -4.45 1.98 14.45
N GLY A 37 -3.69 2.67 15.31
CA GLY A 37 -2.54 3.49 14.90
C GLY A 37 -2.91 4.78 14.16
N GLY A 38 -1.90 5.54 13.72
CA GLY A 38 -2.05 6.73 12.90
C GLY A 38 -1.87 6.45 11.40
N HIS A 39 -2.17 7.45 10.55
CA HIS A 39 -2.09 7.33 9.09
C HIS A 39 -0.73 6.81 8.60
N THR A 40 0.37 7.34 9.13
CA THR A 40 1.72 6.92 8.75
C THR A 40 1.99 5.46 9.12
N SER A 41 1.69 5.05 10.35
CA SER A 41 1.89 3.65 10.78
C SER A 41 1.07 2.66 9.96
N GLN A 42 -0.16 3.02 9.60
CA GLN A 42 -1.01 2.18 8.75
C GLN A 42 -0.44 2.02 7.34
N VAL A 43 0.11 3.08 6.76
CA VAL A 43 0.78 3.03 5.45
C VAL A 43 1.98 2.10 5.46
N TYR A 44 2.81 2.17 6.51
CA TYR A 44 3.95 1.25 6.66
C TYR A 44 3.50 -0.21 6.85
N ALA A 45 2.41 -0.45 7.57
CA ALA A 45 1.85 -1.80 7.69
C ALA A 45 1.38 -2.34 6.34
N ILE A 46 0.65 -1.54 5.54
CA ILE A 46 0.20 -1.92 4.18
C ILE A 46 1.39 -2.17 3.25
N ARG A 47 2.48 -1.39 3.39
CA ARG A 47 3.69 -1.54 2.57
C ARG A 47 4.47 -2.82 2.86
N GLN A 48 4.45 -3.30 4.11
CA GLN A 48 5.19 -4.49 4.54
C GLN A 48 4.44 -5.80 4.27
N SER A 49 3.11 -5.74 4.18
CA SER A 49 2.24 -6.90 3.94
C SER A 49 2.26 -7.43 2.51
#